data_AF-E3RR20-F1
#
_entry.id   AF-E3RR20-F1
#
_cell.length_a   1.000
_cell.length_b   1.000
_cell.length_c   1.000
_cell.angle_alpha   90.00
_cell.angle_beta   90.00
_cell.angle_gamma   90.00
#
_symmetry.space_group_name_H-M   'P 1'
#
loop_
_entity.id
_entity.type
_entity.pdbx_description
1 polymer ?
#
loop_
_entity_poly.entity_id
_entity_poly.type
_entity_poly.pdbx_seq_one_letter_code
_entity_poly.pdbx_strand_id
1 'polypeptide(L)'
;MAKAWTDIEKRAQTTIQEGERDEVNPWLERTQWLPYLVGMERPDLLACIEEPVAEPDARQEQQAEPVEAAIWAAMDGLARFSQASIIDRIGVFIRLEAIRTEMHQTRFQPLQPYMDKDAIVKHTRPWQQMLMFFARTQKEHGWKSPKYRQSGA
;
A
#
# COMPACT_ATOMS: atom_id res chain seq x y z
N MET A 1 23.77 -15.42 -29.71
CA MET A 1 22.38 -15.87 -29.92
C MET A 1 21.72 -16.34 -28.63
N ALA A 2 22.24 -17.36 -27.91
CA ALA A 2 21.63 -17.86 -26.66
C ALA A 2 21.45 -16.80 -25.54
N LYS A 3 22.46 -15.94 -25.32
CA LYS A 3 22.37 -14.86 -24.31
C LYS A 3 21.25 -13.84 -24.60
N ALA A 4 21.04 -13.49 -25.86
CA ALA A 4 20.03 -12.52 -26.25
C ALA A 4 18.61 -13.03 -25.98
N TRP A 5 18.36 -14.33 -26.18
CA TRP A 5 17.06 -14.96 -25.86
C TRP A 5 16.80 -15.02 -24.35
N THR A 6 17.80 -15.39 -23.56
CA THR A 6 17.68 -15.40 -22.10
C THR A 6 17.45 -14.00 -21.50
N ASP A 7 18.04 -12.97 -22.12
CA ASP A 7 17.84 -11.57 -21.69
C ASP A 7 16.44 -11.07 -22.04
N ILE A 8 15.88 -11.50 -23.18
CA ILE A 8 14.50 -11.21 -23.60
C ILE A 8 13.49 -11.89 -22.67
N GLU A 9 13.70 -13.17 -22.32
CA GLU A 9 12.83 -13.89 -21.37
C GLU A 9 12.85 -13.26 -19.97
N LYS A 10 14.03 -12.90 -19.47
CA LYS A 10 14.15 -12.18 -18.19
C LYS A 10 13.41 -10.85 -18.24
N ARG A 11 13.58 -10.07 -19.32
CA ARG A 11 12.80 -8.84 -19.51
C ARG A 11 11.29 -9.08 -19.56
N ALA A 12 10.81 -10.10 -20.27
CA ALA A 12 9.39 -10.43 -20.29
C ALA A 12 8.85 -10.82 -18.90
N GLN A 13 9.67 -11.41 -18.04
CA GLN A 13 9.33 -11.72 -16.64
C GLN A 13 9.39 -10.49 -15.72
N THR A 14 10.19 -9.48 -16.07
CA THR A 14 10.47 -8.31 -15.25
C THR A 14 9.53 -7.15 -15.59
N THR A 15 9.31 -6.90 -16.88
CA THR A 15 8.37 -5.92 -17.40
C THR A 15 6.96 -6.49 -17.40
N ILE A 16 6.01 -5.76 -16.83
CA ILE A 16 4.60 -6.15 -16.83
C ILE A 16 4.06 -6.06 -18.27
N GLN A 17 3.68 -7.21 -18.81
CA GLN A 17 3.03 -7.30 -20.12
C GLN A 17 1.54 -6.97 -20.00
N GLU A 18 0.90 -6.70 -21.13
CA GLU A 18 -0.55 -6.66 -21.21
C GLU A 18 -1.08 -8.04 -20.76
N GLY A 19 -1.76 -8.07 -19.61
CA GLY A 19 -2.25 -9.32 -19.03
C GLY A 19 -3.37 -9.91 -19.86
N GLU A 20 -3.41 -11.23 -20.00
CA GLU A 20 -4.60 -11.93 -20.46
C GLU A 20 -5.71 -11.75 -19.41
N ARG A 21 -6.92 -11.39 -19.87
CA ARG A 21 -8.09 -11.21 -19.01
C ARG A 21 -8.63 -12.58 -18.61
N ASP A 22 -7.90 -13.30 -17.75
CA ASP A 22 -8.29 -14.65 -17.34
C ASP A 22 -9.58 -14.65 -16.50
N GLU A 23 -9.91 -13.52 -15.85
CA GLU A 23 -11.19 -13.32 -15.16
C GLU A 23 -11.81 -11.96 -15.52
N VAL A 24 -13.11 -11.98 -15.85
CA VAL A 24 -13.93 -10.77 -16.02
C VAL A 24 -14.27 -10.24 -14.62
N ASN A 25 -13.34 -9.49 -14.02
CA ASN A 25 -13.59 -8.78 -12.77
C ASN A 25 -14.01 -7.32 -13.04
N PRO A 26 -15.30 -6.95 -12.84
CA PRO A 26 -15.78 -5.59 -13.12
C PRO A 26 -15.07 -4.50 -12.30
N TRP A 27 -14.49 -4.85 -11.15
CA TRP A 27 -13.71 -3.92 -10.34
C TRP A 27 -12.37 -3.57 -11.00
N LEU A 28 -11.69 -4.56 -11.59
CA LEU A 28 -10.42 -4.33 -12.32
C LEU A 28 -10.64 -3.46 -13.57
N GLU A 29 -11.75 -3.67 -14.27
CA GLU A 29 -12.12 -2.81 -15.40
C GLU A 29 -12.38 -1.37 -14.95
N ARG A 30 -13.06 -1.18 -13.82
CA ARG A 30 -13.39 0.16 -13.34
C ARG A 30 -12.18 0.94 -12.81
N THR A 31 -11.20 0.22 -12.26
CA THR A 31 -10.02 0.80 -11.62
C THR A 31 -8.83 0.95 -12.56
N GLN A 32 -8.87 0.36 -13.76
CA GLN A 32 -7.88 0.55 -14.82
C GLN A 32 -6.43 0.19 -14.40
N TRP A 33 -6.25 -0.71 -13.42
CA TRP A 33 -4.92 -1.15 -12.98
C TRP A 33 -4.14 -1.88 -14.08
N LEU A 34 -4.81 -2.73 -14.86
CA LEU A 34 -4.15 -3.45 -15.95
C LEU A 34 -3.47 -2.50 -16.94
N PRO A 35 -4.20 -1.56 -17.60
CA PRO A 35 -3.57 -0.63 -18.53
C PRO A 35 -2.58 0.32 -17.84
N TYR A 36 -2.80 0.64 -16.55
CA TYR A 36 -1.88 1.45 -15.77
C TYR A 36 -0.49 0.78 -15.62
N LEU A 37 -0.46 -0.53 -15.35
CA LEU A 37 0.79 -1.25 -15.05
C LEU A 37 1.57 -1.69 -16.30
N VAL A 38 0.96 -1.72 -17.49
CA VAL A 38 1.62 -2.22 -18.71
C VAL A 38 2.90 -1.44 -19.02
N GLY A 39 3.99 -2.17 -19.22
CA GLY A 39 5.32 -1.64 -19.53
C GLY A 39 6.05 -1.02 -18.35
N MET A 40 5.55 -1.19 -17.11
CA MET A 40 6.31 -0.91 -15.89
C MET A 40 7.19 -2.09 -15.52
N GLU A 41 8.35 -1.81 -14.93
CA GLU A 41 9.25 -2.84 -14.40
C GLU A 41 8.82 -3.23 -12.98
N ARG A 42 8.65 -4.53 -12.73
CA ARG A 42 8.27 -5.05 -11.40
C ARG A 42 9.26 -4.63 -10.29
N PRO A 43 10.58 -4.64 -10.49
CA PRO A 43 11.53 -4.21 -9.46
C PRO A 43 11.31 -2.75 -9.02
N ASP A 44 11.03 -1.85 -9.97
CA ASP A 44 10.80 -0.43 -9.67
C ASP A 44 9.52 -0.25 -8.82
N LEU A 45 8.47 -1.01 -9.13
CA LEU A 45 7.22 -1.01 -8.36
C LEU A 45 7.40 -1.57 -6.95
N LEU A 46 8.17 -2.64 -6.80
CA LEU A 46 8.46 -3.24 -5.49
C LEU A 46 9.29 -2.29 -4.63
N ALA A 47 10.31 -1.64 -5.22
CA ALA A 47 11.10 -0.63 -4.53
C ALA A 47 10.24 0.54 -4.03
N CYS A 48 9.17 0.90 -4.75
CA CYS A 48 8.26 1.97 -4.33
C CYS A 48 7.45 1.66 -3.07
N ILE A 49 7.25 0.38 -2.73
CA ILE A 49 6.45 -0.02 -1.56
C ILE A 49 7.30 -0.50 -0.38
N GLU A 50 8.62 -0.56 -0.55
CA GLU A 50 9.53 -0.99 0.51
C GLU A 50 9.53 -0.02 1.71
N GLU A 51 9.96 -0.53 2.85
CA GLU A 51 10.14 0.29 4.04
C GLU A 51 11.24 1.33 3.79
N PRO A 52 11.04 2.61 4.15
CA PRO A 52 12.01 3.65 3.89
C PRO A 52 13.24 3.55 4.78
N VAL A 53 14.37 3.96 4.23
CA VAL A 53 15.64 4.01 4.94
C VAL A 53 15.63 5.25 5.84
N ALA A 54 15.33 5.04 7.12
CA ALA A 54 15.29 6.10 8.13
C ALA A 54 16.71 6.61 8.46
N GLU A 55 17.66 5.68 8.65
CA GLU A 55 19.07 5.96 8.86
C GLU A 55 19.89 5.16 7.83
N PRO A 56 20.72 5.81 7.02
CA PRO A 56 21.52 5.12 6.03
C PRO A 56 22.61 4.30 6.71
N ASP A 57 22.65 2.99 6.44
CA ASP A 57 23.76 2.15 6.87
C ASP A 57 25.04 2.59 6.15
N ALA A 58 26.10 2.95 6.88
CA ALA A 58 27.37 3.37 6.30
C ALA A 58 28.02 2.30 5.39
N ARG A 59 27.53 1.06 5.43
CA ARG A 59 27.96 -0.07 4.59
C ARG A 59 27.15 -0.21 3.30
N GLN A 60 26.05 0.53 3.15
CA GLN A 60 25.14 0.44 2.01
C GLN A 60 25.03 1.81 1.33
N GLU A 61 25.03 1.83 0.00
CA GLU A 61 24.86 3.07 -0.80
C GLU A 61 23.38 3.49 -0.84
N GLN A 62 22.70 3.49 0.31
CA GLN A 62 21.30 3.91 0.41
C GLN A 62 21.20 5.35 0.89
N GLN A 63 20.41 6.14 0.19
CA GLN A 63 20.13 7.51 0.58
C GLN A 63 19.05 7.53 1.66
N ALA A 64 19.22 8.36 2.68
CA ALA A 64 18.20 8.56 3.71
C ALA A 64 16.92 9.15 3.10
N GLU A 65 15.77 8.61 3.50
CA GLU A 65 14.44 9.07 3.07
C GLU A 65 13.65 9.61 4.27
N PRO A 66 14.01 10.79 4.81
CA PRO A 66 13.45 11.28 6.07
C PRO A 66 11.94 11.57 6.02
N VAL A 67 11.45 12.03 4.86
CA VAL A 67 10.01 12.32 4.68
C VAL A 67 9.20 11.04 4.64
N GLU A 68 9.64 10.06 3.85
CA GLU A 68 9.02 8.74 3.78
C GLU A 68 9.06 8.03 5.13
N ALA A 69 10.18 8.08 5.84
CA ALA A 69 10.32 7.53 7.18
C ALA A 69 9.33 8.17 8.17
N ALA A 70 9.12 9.48 8.07
CA ALA A 70 8.12 10.18 8.87
C ALA A 70 6.68 9.75 8.53
N ILE A 71 6.34 9.62 7.24
CA ILE A 71 5.03 9.11 6.79
C ILE A 71 4.80 7.68 7.28
N TRP A 72 5.82 6.82 7.16
CA TRP A 72 5.78 5.43 7.59
C TRP A 72 5.51 5.30 9.10
N ALA A 73 6.26 6.06 9.90
CA ALA A 73 6.10 6.10 11.36
C ALA A 73 4.76 6.73 11.77
N ALA A 74 4.30 7.77 11.07
CA ALA A 74 3.01 8.40 11.33
C ALA A 74 1.85 7.42 11.14
N MET A 75 1.90 6.55 10.13
CA MET A 75 0.87 5.53 9.94
C MET A 75 0.87 4.45 11.02
N ASP A 76 2.04 4.00 11.47
CA ASP A 76 2.12 3.09 12.62
C ASP A 76 1.55 3.75 13.88
N GLY A 77 1.91 5.01 14.15
CA GLY A 77 1.36 5.80 15.24
C GLY A 77 -0.16 5.95 15.15
N LEU A 78 -0.70 6.26 13.96
CA LEU A 78 -2.14 6.38 13.73
C LEU A 78 -2.88 5.07 13.97
N ALA A 79 -2.34 3.94 13.49
CA ALA A 79 -2.92 2.63 13.71
C ALA A 79 -2.96 2.28 15.20
N ARG A 80 -1.87 2.51 15.94
CA ARG A 80 -1.83 2.28 17.39
C ARG A 80 -2.77 3.20 18.16
N PHE A 81 -2.80 4.48 17.80
CA PHE A 81 -3.66 5.47 18.44
C PHE A 81 -5.14 5.17 18.23
N SER A 82 -5.53 4.84 16.99
CA SER A 82 -6.92 4.48 16.67
C SER A 82 -7.37 3.26 17.46
N GLN A 83 -6.57 2.19 17.49
CA GLN A 83 -6.86 0.98 18.28
C GLN A 83 -6.99 1.29 19.78
N ALA A 84 -6.03 2.01 20.36
CA ALA A 84 -6.10 2.42 21.76
C ALA A 84 -7.35 3.25 22.06
N SER A 85 -7.70 4.21 21.19
CA SER A 85 -8.90 5.03 21.36
C SER A 85 -10.21 4.24 21.25
N ILE A 86 -10.26 3.22 20.39
CA ILE A 86 -11.43 2.32 20.27
C ILE A 86 -11.57 1.46 21.53
N ILE A 87 -10.46 0.98 22.08
CA ILE A 87 -10.44 0.18 23.32
C ILE A 87 -10.85 1.05 24.52
N ASP A 88 -10.25 2.23 24.66
CA ASP A 88 -10.33 3.02 25.89
C ASP A 88 -11.50 4.01 25.93
N ARG A 89 -11.95 4.52 24.77
CA ARG A 89 -12.83 5.72 24.72
C ARG A 89 -14.14 5.51 23.98
N ILE A 90 -14.25 4.53 23.08
CA ILE A 90 -15.47 4.32 22.28
C ILE A 90 -16.41 3.36 23.00
N GLY A 91 -17.56 3.88 23.45
CA GLY A 91 -18.59 3.12 24.15
C GLY A 91 -19.16 1.96 23.32
N VAL A 92 -19.71 0.95 24.00
CA VAL A 92 -20.30 -0.26 23.38
C VAL A 92 -21.39 0.10 22.35
N PHE A 93 -22.17 1.15 22.60
CA PHE A 93 -23.24 1.60 21.70
C PHE A 93 -22.73 2.13 20.36
N ILE A 94 -21.63 2.89 20.34
CA ILE A 94 -21.04 3.37 19.07
C ILE A 94 -20.52 2.17 18.25
N ARG A 95 -19.97 1.15 18.92
CA ARG A 95 -19.53 -0.09 18.27
C ARG A 95 -20.69 -0.91 17.70
N LEU A 96 -21.85 -0.91 18.36
CA LEU A 96 -23.06 -1.54 17.84
C LEU A 96 -23.60 -0.78 16.62
N GLU A 97 -23.64 0.56 16.67
CA GLU A 97 -24.08 1.38 15.53
C GLU A 97 -23.15 1.22 14.31
N ALA A 98 -21.83 1.08 14.50
CA ALA A 98 -20.89 0.87 13.40
C ALA A 98 -21.09 -0.45 12.62
N ILE A 99 -21.72 -1.47 13.23
CA ILE A 99 -22.04 -2.76 12.57
C ILE A 99 -23.46 -2.75 11.99
N ARG A 100 -24.22 -1.67 12.16
CA ARG A 100 -25.59 -1.60 11.68
C ARG A 100 -25.60 -1.55 10.15
N THR A 101 -25.81 -2.70 9.53
CA THR A 101 -25.91 -2.84 8.07
C THR A 101 -27.32 -2.56 7.56
N GLU A 102 -28.35 -2.66 8.41
CA GLU A 102 -29.76 -2.39 8.07
C GLU A 102 -30.50 -1.72 9.25
N MET A 103 -31.49 -0.87 8.94
CA MET A 103 -32.20 -0.07 9.95
C MET A 103 -32.93 -0.92 11.01
N HIS A 104 -33.21 -2.20 10.73
CA HIS A 104 -34.00 -3.08 11.60
C HIS A 104 -33.24 -4.32 12.11
N GLN A 105 -31.96 -4.47 11.76
CA GLN A 105 -31.11 -5.54 12.29
C GLN A 105 -30.10 -4.98 13.28
N THR A 106 -30.30 -5.26 14.56
CA THR A 106 -29.28 -5.03 15.59
C THR A 106 -28.51 -6.34 15.80
N ARG A 107 -27.33 -6.49 15.19
CA ARG A 107 -26.41 -7.56 15.59
C ARG A 107 -25.89 -7.22 16.99
N PHE A 108 -26.27 -8.01 17.99
CA PHE A 108 -25.83 -7.88 19.39
C PHE A 108 -24.41 -8.44 19.62
N GLN A 109 -23.51 -8.23 18.67
CA GLN A 109 -22.11 -8.59 18.82
C GLN A 109 -21.29 -7.32 18.59
N PRO A 110 -20.88 -6.61 19.66
CA PRO A 110 -20.08 -5.40 19.49
C PRO A 110 -18.78 -5.76 18.75
N LEU A 111 -18.27 -4.83 17.92
CA LEU A 111 -16.96 -4.99 17.30
C LEU A 111 -15.97 -5.36 18.39
N GLN A 112 -15.30 -6.52 18.25
CA GLN A 112 -14.22 -6.87 19.14
C GLN A 112 -13.11 -5.85 18.93
N PRO A 113 -12.75 -5.08 19.96
CA PRO A 113 -11.74 -4.02 19.84
C PRO A 113 -10.31 -4.59 19.85
N TYR A 114 -10.16 -5.91 19.97
CA TYR A 114 -8.87 -6.56 20.13
C TYR A 114 -8.33 -7.01 18.78
N MET A 115 -7.51 -6.15 18.19
CA MET A 115 -6.37 -6.64 17.43
C MET A 115 -5.21 -6.73 18.40
N ASP A 116 -4.56 -7.89 18.46
CA ASP A 116 -3.32 -8.04 19.22
C ASP A 116 -2.32 -6.96 18.81
N LYS A 117 -1.49 -6.46 19.74
CA LYS A 117 -0.53 -5.39 19.47
C LYS A 117 0.39 -5.74 18.31
N ASP A 118 0.75 -7.02 18.19
CA ASP A 118 1.58 -7.53 17.10
C ASP A 118 0.79 -7.67 15.79
N ALA A 119 -0.53 -7.90 15.87
CA ALA A 119 -1.41 -7.90 14.71
C ALA A 119 -1.57 -6.49 14.13
N ILE A 120 -1.57 -5.42 14.95
CA ILE A 120 -1.68 -4.04 14.46
C ILE A 120 -0.64 -3.78 13.36
N VAL A 121 0.62 -4.14 13.59
CA VAL A 121 1.72 -3.93 12.62
C VAL A 121 1.42 -4.63 11.29
N LYS A 122 0.93 -5.87 11.33
CA LYS A 122 0.56 -6.64 10.13
C LYS A 122 -0.53 -5.94 9.32
N HIS A 123 -1.47 -5.28 9.99
CA HIS A 123 -2.57 -4.58 9.35
C HIS A 123 -2.22 -3.14 8.95
N THR A 124 -1.19 -2.53 9.54
CA THR A 124 -0.63 -1.24 9.10
C THR A 124 0.19 -1.39 7.82
N ARG A 125 0.87 -2.53 7.62
CA ARG A 125 1.81 -2.73 6.51
C ARG A 125 1.23 -2.41 5.12
N PRO A 126 0.03 -2.87 4.73
CA PRO A 126 -0.54 -2.53 3.42
C PRO A 126 -0.75 -1.01 3.23
N TRP A 127 -1.14 -0.31 4.30
CA TRP A 127 -1.32 1.14 4.26
C TRP A 127 0.00 1.89 4.16
N GLN A 128 1.02 1.43 4.88
CA GLN A 128 2.38 1.96 4.75
C GLN A 128 2.90 1.79 3.32
N GLN A 129 2.78 0.60 2.75
CA GLN A 129 3.15 0.31 1.37
C GLN A 129 2.42 1.22 0.37
N MET A 130 1.10 1.42 0.56
CA MET A 130 0.30 2.31 -0.28
C MET A 130 0.81 3.76 -0.22
N LEU A 131 1.13 4.27 0.96
CA LEU A 131 1.64 5.63 1.09
C LEU A 131 3.07 5.78 0.55
N MET A 132 3.93 4.78 0.73
CA MET A 132 5.28 4.79 0.13
C MET A 132 5.20 4.84 -1.38
N PHE A 133 4.28 4.07 -1.97
CA PHE A 133 4.04 4.11 -3.40
C PHE A 133 3.75 5.54 -3.88
N PHE A 134 2.82 6.23 -3.23
CA PHE A 134 2.48 7.60 -3.61
C PHE A 134 3.61 8.61 -3.33
N ALA A 135 4.30 8.50 -2.19
CA ALA A 135 5.39 9.40 -1.84
C ALA A 135 6.56 9.28 -2.84
N ARG A 136 6.96 8.05 -3.18
CA ARG A 136 8.09 7.79 -4.08
C ARG A 136 7.77 8.03 -5.55
N THR A 137 6.53 7.75 -6.00
CA THR A 137 6.11 8.06 -7.39
C THR A 137 5.84 9.54 -7.63
N GLN A 138 5.71 10.37 -6.59
CA GLN A 138 5.63 11.82 -6.72
C GLN A 138 7.01 12.50 -6.84
N LYS A 139 8.07 11.82 -6.39
CA LYS A 139 9.45 12.30 -6.56
C LYS A 139 9.90 12.16 -8.01
N GLU A 140 10.91 12.93 -8.38
CA GLU A 140 11.56 12.77 -9.68
C GLU A 140 12.25 11.39 -9.74
N HIS A 141 11.93 10.62 -10.78
CA HIS A 141 12.51 9.30 -11.01
C HIS A 141 12.66 9.05 -12.52
N GLY A 142 13.64 8.22 -12.89
CA GLY A 142 13.97 7.95 -14.30
C GLY A 142 13.13 6.86 -14.98
N TRP A 143 12.32 6.11 -14.23
CA TRP A 143 11.51 5.00 -14.76
C TRP A 143 10.10 5.45 -15.15
N LYS A 144 9.40 4.61 -15.91
CA LYS A 144 8.05 4.89 -16.44
C LYS A 144 7.02 4.88 -15.29
N SER A 145 6.67 6.05 -14.79
CA SER A 145 5.53 6.23 -13.88
C SER A 145 4.63 7.40 -14.33
N PRO A 146 3.31 7.33 -14.12
CA PRO A 146 2.40 8.45 -14.38
C PRO A 146 2.65 9.63 -13.45
N LYS A 147 2.63 10.84 -14.01
CA LYS A 147 2.75 12.08 -13.22
C LYS A 147 1.47 12.32 -12.42
N TYR A 148 1.52 11.99 -11.14
CA TYR A 148 0.48 12.37 -10.19
C TYR A 148 0.66 13.83 -9.78
N ARG A 149 -0.14 14.72 -10.33
CA ARG A 149 -0.30 16.06 -9.76
C ARG A 149 -1.54 16.01 -8.86
N GLN A 150 -1.35 16.00 -7.55
CA GLN A 150 -2.42 16.45 -6.67
C GLN A 150 -2.63 17.92 -7.00
N SER A 151 -3.70 18.23 -7.74
CA SER A 151 -4.13 19.61 -7.90
C SER A 151 -4.47 20.12 -6.51
N GLY A 152 -3.64 21.00 -5.95
CA GLY A 152 -4.00 21.73 -4.75
C GLY A 152 -5.31 22.46 -4.99
N ALA A 153 -6.33 22.11 -4.23
CA ALA A 153 -7.52 22.93 -4.02
C ALA A 153 -7.25 23.89 -2.86
#